data_AF-A0A821C0H6-F1
#
_entry.id   AF-A0A821C0H6-F1
#
_cell.length_a   1.000
_cell.length_b   1.000
_cell.length_c   1.000
_cell.angle_alpha   90.00
_cell.angle_beta   90.00
_cell.angle_gamma   90.00
#
_symmetry.space_group_name_H-M   'P 1'
#
loop_
_entity.id
_entity.type
_entity.pdbx_description
1 polymer ?
#
loop_
_entity_poly.entity_id
_entity_poly.type
_entity_poly.pdbx_seq_one_letter_code
_entity_poly.pdbx_strand_id
1 'polypeptide(L)' 'MGYPLLTVKEKQKGNERLITIEQMRFLADGTKDDRLRWKIPIDICTKSSPNESVYQLYLNGEKKQEFL' A
#
# COMPACT_ATOMS: atom_id res chain seq x y z
N MET A 1 8.54 14.32 13.58
CA MET A 1 8.80 12.90 13.27
C MET A 1 7.47 12.25 12.89
N GLY A 2 7.41 11.41 11.86
CA GLY A 2 6.17 10.77 11.39
C GLY A 2 6.47 9.46 10.68
N TYR A 3 5.44 8.69 10.31
CA TYR A 3 5.58 7.37 9.69
C TYR A 3 4.67 7.22 8.47
N PRO A 4 4.95 6.27 7.56
CA PRO A 4 4.07 6.03 6.42
C PRO A 4 2.76 5.41 6.90
N LEU A 5 1.65 5.99 6.47
CA LEU A 5 0.33 5.37 6.51
C LEU A 5 0.03 4.84 5.11
N LEU A 6 -0.22 3.53 5.02
CA LEU A 6 -0.67 2.89 3.80
C LEU A 6 -2.19 2.70 3.86
N THR A 7 -2.88 3.23 2.85
CA THR A 7 -4.28 2.91 2.60
C THR A 7 -4.34 1.87 1.50
N VAL A 8 -4.90 0.70 1.83
CA VAL A 8 -5.10 -0.40 0.88
C VAL A 8 -6.58 -0.45 0.54
N LYS A 9 -6.89 -0.39 -0.76
CA LYS A 9 -8.25 -0.53 -1.30
C LYS A 9 -8.27 -1.72 -2.25
N GLU A 10 -9.32 -2.53 -2.16
CA GLU A 10 -9.56 -3.65 -3.06
C GLU A 10 -10.82 -3.37 -3.88
N LYS A 11 -10.77 -3.68 -5.17
CA LYS A 11 -11.94 -3.70 -6.06
C LYS A 11 -11.94 -4.97 -6.89
N GLN A 12 -12.93 -5.83 -6.66
CA GLN A 12 -13.12 -7.03 -7.48
C GLN A 12 -13.74 -6.66 -8.84
N LYS A 13 -13.16 -7.17 -9.93
CA LYS A 13 -13.63 -7.05 -11.31
C LYS A 13 -13.70 -8.45 -11.93
N GLY A 14 -14.83 -9.13 -11.73
CA GLY A 14 -14.97 -10.53 -12.15
C GLY A 14 -14.00 -11.43 -11.40
N ASN A 15 -13.10 -12.09 -12.13
CA ASN A 15 -12.05 -12.94 -11.57
C ASN A 15 -10.76 -12.18 -11.18
N GLU A 16 -10.65 -10.90 -11.53
CA GLU A 16 -9.49 -10.07 -11.19
C GLU A 16 -9.77 -9.24 -9.94
N ARG A 17 -8.70 -8.90 -9.20
CA ARG A 17 -8.76 -8.03 -8.02
C ARG A 17 -7.81 -6.86 -8.22
N LEU A 18 -8.38 -5.69 -8.48
CA LEU A 18 -7.59 -4.47 -8.49
C LEU A 18 -7.29 -4.06 -7.05
N ILE A 19 -6.02 -4.10 -6.68
CA ILE A 19 -5.54 -3.56 -5.41
C ILE A 19 -4.90 -2.20 -5.66
N THR A 20 -5.26 -1.24 -4.83
CA THR A 20 -4.71 0.11 -4.85
C THR A 20 -4.06 0.39 -3.51
N ILE A 21 -2.77 0.75 -3.54
CA ILE A 21 -2.00 1.15 -2.36
C ILE A 21 -1.67 2.64 -2.49
N GLU A 22 -2.03 3.41 -1.47
CA GLU A 22 -1.73 4.84 -1.36
C GLU A 22 -0.89 5.08 -0.10
N GLN A 23 0.21 5.82 -0.23
CA GLN A 23 1.01 6.25 0.91
C GLN A 23 0.79 7.73 1.24
N MET A 24 0.70 8.03 2.53
CA MET A 24 0.77 9.38 3.06
C MET A 24 1.59 9.41 4.35
N ARG A 25 2.05 10.59 4.74
CA ARG A 25 2.71 10.77 6.03
C ARG A 25 1.66 10.92 7.12
N PHE A 26 1.73 10.06 8.13
CA PHE A 26 0.98 10.25 9.37
C PHE A 26 1.77 11.14 10.33
N LEU A 27 1.10 12.15 10.86
CA LEU A 27 1.59 13.06 11.89
C LEU A 27 0.59 13.11 13.03
N ALA A 28 1.07 13.02 14.26
CA ALA A 28 0.23 13.03 15.46
C ALA A 28 -0.50 14.37 15.68
N ASP A 29 0.02 15.45 15.10
CA ASP A 29 -0.58 16.79 15.13
C ASP A 29 -1.75 16.96 14.13
N GLY A 30 -2.05 15.92 13.34
CA GLY A 30 -3.13 15.93 12.35
C GLY A 30 -2.83 16.75 11.09
N THR A 31 -1.64 17.32 10.98
CA THR A 31 -1.22 18.03 9.77
C THR A 31 -1.00 17.05 8.62
N LYS A 32 -1.21 17.52 7.39
CA LYS A 32 -0.99 16.73 6.18
C LYS A 32 0.29 17.21 5.50
N ASP A 33 1.22 16.29 5.29
CA ASP A 33 2.47 16.56 4.58
C ASP A 33 2.74 15.47 3.54
N ASP A 34 2.55 15.80 2.27
CA ASP A 34 2.69 14.87 1.15
C ASP A 34 4.08 14.91 0.49
N ARG A 35 5.05 15.63 1.08
CA ARG A 35 6.38 15.80 0.45
C ARG A 35 7.29 14.60 0.66
N LEU A 36 7.18 13.95 1.82
CA LEU A 36 8.02 12.80 2.14
C LEU A 36 7.38 11.54 1.56
N ARG A 37 8.18 10.79 0.78
CA ARG A 37 7.78 9.54 0.14
C ARG A 37 8.74 8.45 0.55
N TRP A 38 8.21 7.37 1.08
CA TRP A 38 9.00 6.22 1.46
C TRP A 38 9.13 5.26 0.29
N LYS A 39 10.26 4.54 0.30
CA LYS A 39 10.41 3.32 -0.49
C LYS A 39 10.05 2.14 0.40
N ILE A 40 9.00 1.40 0.05
CA ILE A 40 8.41 0.40 0.93
C ILE A 40 8.31 -0.95 0.20
N PRO A 41 9.00 -2.01 0.66
CA PRO A 41 8.73 -3.37 0.22
C PRO A 41 7.42 -3.86 0.85
N ILE A 42 6.53 -4.44 0.04
CA ILE A 42 5.21 -4.89 0.45
C ILE A 42 5.02 -6.34 -0.03
N ASP A 43 4.77 -7.22 0.93
CA ASP A 43 4.34 -8.61 0.71
C ASP A 43 2.85 -8.74 0.98
N ILE A 44 2.15 -9.48 0.13
CA ILE A 44 0.70 -9.68 0.23
C ILE A 44 0.42 -11.17 0.39
N CYS A 45 -0.21 -11.52 1.51
CA CYS A 45 -0.75 -12.84 1.76
C CYS A 45 -2.28 -12.80 1.59
N THR A 46 -2.87 -13.94 1.24
CA THR A 46 -4.33 -14.07 1.12
C THR A 46 -4.84 -15.12 2.08
N LYS A 47 -6.16 -15.19 2.29
CA LYS A 47 -6.76 -16.19 3.17
C LYS A 47 -6.43 -17.64 2.77
N SER A 48 -6.29 -17.92 1.47
CA SER A 48 -5.93 -19.25 0.98
C SER A 48 -4.46 -19.60 1.23
N SER A 49 -3.59 -18.60 1.34
CA SER A 49 -2.15 -18.75 1.59
C SER A 49 -1.70 -17.74 2.66
N PRO A 50 -2.05 -17.94 3.94
CA PRO A 50 -1.87 -16.93 4.98
C PRO A 50 -0.42 -16.73 5.41
N ASN A 51 0.43 -17.74 5.24
CA ASN A 51 1.83 -17.74 5.67
C ASN A 51 2.81 -17.60 4.50
N GLU A 52 2.30 -17.34 3.30
CA GLU A 52 3.09 -17.25 2.07
C GLU A 52 2.73 -15.97 1.31
N SER A 53 3.75 -15.25 0.88
CA SER A 53 3.57 -14.07 0.04
C SER A 53 3.15 -14.52 -1.35
N VAL A 54 1.90 -14.25 -1.72
CA VAL A 54 1.39 -14.55 -3.06
C VAL A 54 1.70 -13.43 -4.05
N TYR A 55 2.12 -12.26 -3.54
CA TYR A 55 2.50 -11.12 -4.37
C TYR A 55 3.48 -10.22 -3.62
N GLN A 56 4.52 -9.77 -4.34
CA GLN A 56 5.54 -8.88 -3.80
C GLN A 56 5.61 -7.62 -4.67
N LEU A 57 5.69 -6.46 -4.04
CA LEU A 57 5.87 -5.19 -4.76
C LEU A 57 6.75 -4.23 -3.98
N TYR A 58 7.31 -3.28 -4.72
CA TYR A 58 8.15 -2.24 -4.15
C TYR A 58 7.58 -0.87 -4.50
N LEU A 59 6.96 -0.21 -3.52
CA LEU A 59 6.44 1.13 -3.70
C LEU A 59 7.62 2.11 -3.71
N ASN A 60 8.08 2.50 -4.90
CA ASN A 60 9.32 3.27 -5.08
C ASN A 60 9.12 4.77 -4.95
N GLY A 61 8.58 5.23 -3.81
CA GLY A 61 8.34 6.65 -3.57
C GLY A 61 7.15 7.25 -4.34
N GLU A 62 6.39 6.43 -5.06
CA GLU A 62 5.13 6.84 -5.67
C GLU A 62 4.05 7.05 -4.60
N LYS A 63 3.19 8.06 -4.80
CA LYS A 63 2.07 8.31 -3.87
C LYS A 63 1.05 7.18 -3.90
N LYS A 64 0.85 6.57 -5.06
CA LYS A 64 -0.21 5.61 -5.34
C LYS A 64 0.29 4.61 -6.37
N GLN A 65 -0.02 3.33 -6.16
CA GLN A 65 0.25 2.27 -7.13
C GLN A 65 -0.96 1.33 -7.19
N GLU A 66 -1.28 0.87 -8.40
CA GLU A 66 -2.36 -0.06 -8.69
C GLU A 66 -1.80 -1.34 -9.32
N PHE A 67 -2.35 -2.49 -8.96
CA PHE A 67 -1.97 -3.79 -9.52
C PHE A 67 -3.16 -4.75 -9.52
N LEU A 68 -3.14 -5.69 -10.47
CA LEU A 68 -4.18 -6.69 -10.73
C LEU A 68 -3.81 -8.06 -10.14
#